data_AF-C1HC21-F1
#
_entry.id   AF-C1HC21-F1
#
_cell.length_a   1.000
_cell.length_b   1.000
_cell.length_c   1.000
_cell.angle_alpha   90.00
_cell.angle_beta   90.00
_cell.angle_gamma   90.00
#
_symmetry.space_group_name_H-M   'P 1'
#
loop_
_entity.id
_entity.type
_entity.pdbx_description
1 polymer ?
#
loop_
_entity_poly.entity_id
_entity_poly.type
_entity_poly.pdbx_seq_one_letter_code
_entity_poly.pdbx_strand_id
1 'polypeptide(L)'
;MTSFVCSLTLLLQLASAHFSVKYPTWRGDSFSTQWNRPCGGVNVTNNRTQWPLDGGSVLFSPSHPWAITYVNLGLGSDDKVIFNISLVSGFNQTGNGTFCFPKIQIPPSLNFAAGTNASLQVIQLSELGSALYNCADITLSKDTKLLSTERCANSSGINWKPLGAATRGPSNTTKKGVGSMPIIDKSVMNMWLGGVVAFWLWNW
;
A
#
# COMPACT_ATOMS: atom_id res chain seq x y z
N MET A 1 22.87 30.46 -41.01
CA MET A 1 21.72 30.95 -40.23
C MET A 1 21.33 29.88 -39.24
N THR A 2 21.06 30.31 -38.01
CA THR A 2 20.34 29.60 -36.93
C THR A 2 20.94 28.29 -36.42
N SER A 3 21.80 28.44 -35.40
CA SER A 3 22.12 27.42 -34.41
C SER A 3 20.81 26.93 -33.78
N PHE A 4 20.52 25.64 -33.95
CA PHE A 4 19.39 24.97 -33.32
C PHE A 4 19.64 24.92 -31.81
N VAL A 5 19.20 25.94 -31.08
CA VAL A 5 19.03 25.82 -29.63
C VAL A 5 17.79 24.96 -29.45
N CYS A 6 18.02 23.65 -29.35
CA CYS A 6 17.00 22.68 -28.98
C CYS A 6 16.70 22.94 -27.50
N SER A 7 15.82 23.90 -27.23
CA SER A 7 15.28 24.19 -25.91
C SER A 7 14.56 22.94 -25.42
N LEU A 8 15.28 22.13 -24.63
CA LEU A 8 14.73 20.97 -23.95
C LEU A 8 13.78 21.48 -22.86
N THR A 9 12.53 21.77 -23.22
CA THR A 9 11.45 21.94 -22.27
C THR A 9 11.19 20.60 -21.60
N LEU A 10 11.89 20.35 -20.49
CA LEU A 10 11.56 19.30 -19.56
C LEU A 10 10.22 19.68 -18.92
N LEU A 11 9.10 19.29 -19.55
CA LEU A 11 7.81 19.31 -18.86
C LEU A 11 7.95 18.29 -17.73
N LEU A 12 8.25 18.79 -16.52
CA LEU A 12 8.05 18.03 -15.31
C LEU A 12 6.57 17.64 -15.31
N GLN A 13 6.29 16.38 -15.62
CA GLN A 13 4.98 15.80 -15.36
C GLN A 13 4.87 15.77 -13.83
N LEU A 14 4.27 16.81 -13.25
CA LEU A 14 3.79 16.74 -11.87
C LEU A 14 2.64 15.73 -11.89
N ALA A 15 2.95 14.45 -11.90
CA ALA A 15 1.99 13.42 -11.55
C ALA A 15 1.62 13.68 -10.10
N SER A 16 0.44 14.27 -9.90
CA SER A 16 -0.16 14.43 -8.59
C SER A 16 -0.36 13.04 -8.00
N ALA A 17 0.47 12.67 -7.02
CA ALA A 17 0.35 11.43 -6.27
C ALA A 17 -0.61 11.55 -5.08
N HIS A 18 -1.39 12.63 -5.04
CA HIS A 18 -2.25 12.95 -3.91
C HIS A 18 -3.38 11.93 -3.70
N PHE A 19 -3.78 11.75 -2.45
CA PHE A 19 -4.94 10.93 -2.12
C PHE A 19 -5.80 11.63 -1.08
N SER A 20 -7.07 11.28 -1.00
CA SER A 20 -7.96 11.81 0.03
C SER A 20 -8.61 10.68 0.80
N VAL A 21 -8.67 10.79 2.12
CA VAL A 21 -9.41 9.82 2.95
C VAL A 21 -10.84 10.34 3.10
N LYS A 22 -11.83 9.55 2.65
CA LYS A 22 -13.24 9.96 2.69
C LYS A 22 -13.96 9.44 3.93
N TYR A 23 -13.59 8.24 4.40
CA TYR A 23 -14.13 7.68 5.63
C TYR A 23 -13.06 6.92 6.43
N PRO A 24 -12.93 7.17 7.74
CA PRO A 24 -13.46 8.33 8.45
C PRO A 24 -13.02 9.64 7.78
N THR A 25 -13.78 10.73 7.93
CA THR A 25 -13.45 11.97 7.21
C THR A 25 -12.07 12.45 7.64
N TRP A 26 -11.18 12.72 6.67
CA TRP A 26 -9.87 13.28 6.97
C TRP A 26 -9.98 14.64 7.68
N ARG A 27 -8.91 15.05 8.37
CA ARG A 27 -8.85 16.35 9.07
C ARG A 27 -9.08 17.55 8.15
N GLY A 28 -8.71 17.44 6.88
CA GLY A 28 -8.87 18.50 5.89
C GLY A 28 -8.10 18.20 4.62
N ASP A 29 -8.28 19.06 3.62
CA ASP A 29 -7.50 19.02 2.40
C ASP A 29 -6.04 19.38 2.69
N SER A 30 -5.16 18.42 2.44
CA SER A 30 -3.73 18.51 2.68
C SER A 30 -2.91 18.45 1.38
N PHE A 31 -3.51 18.52 0.19
CA PHE A 31 -2.79 18.30 -1.07
C PHE A 31 -1.50 19.13 -1.20
N SER A 32 -1.51 20.39 -0.78
CA SER A 32 -0.33 21.27 -0.81
C SER A 32 0.71 21.01 0.28
N THR A 33 0.48 20.08 1.21
CA THR A 33 1.32 19.83 2.39
C THR A 33 1.38 18.35 2.78
N GLN A 34 0.91 17.45 1.91
CA GLN A 34 0.62 16.06 2.25
C GLN A 34 1.86 15.25 2.64
N TRP A 35 3.05 15.72 2.31
CA TRP A 35 4.34 15.14 2.74
C TRP A 35 4.71 15.48 4.19
N ASN A 36 4.00 16.41 4.84
CA ASN A 36 4.27 16.79 6.23
C ASN A 36 3.71 15.73 7.19
N ARG A 37 4.59 14.93 7.79
CA ARG A 37 4.22 13.96 8.84
C ARG A 37 3.61 14.68 10.06
N PRO A 38 2.67 14.06 10.80
CA PRO A 38 2.05 12.77 10.53
C PRO A 38 0.75 12.82 9.71
N CYS A 39 0.22 14.02 9.44
CA CYS A 39 -1.15 14.19 8.97
C CYS A 39 -1.29 15.15 7.79
N GLY A 40 -0.24 15.28 6.98
CA GLY A 40 -0.21 16.21 5.86
C GLY A 40 -0.25 17.67 6.30
N GLY A 41 0.32 17.99 7.47
CA GLY A 41 0.32 19.37 8.00
C GLY A 41 -1.02 19.88 8.54
N VAL A 42 -2.05 19.02 8.63
CA VAL A 42 -3.37 19.41 9.13
C VAL A 42 -3.52 19.08 10.62
N ASN A 43 -3.83 20.10 11.43
CA ASN A 43 -4.05 19.98 12.87
C ASN A 43 -5.29 19.12 13.19
N VAL A 44 -5.29 18.52 14.38
CA VAL A 44 -6.46 17.83 14.96
C VAL A 44 -7.70 18.71 14.89
N THR A 45 -8.83 18.07 14.62
CA THR A 45 -10.14 18.72 14.68
C THR A 45 -10.97 18.22 15.86
N ASN A 46 -11.92 19.04 16.30
CA ASN A 46 -12.95 18.62 17.26
C ASN A 46 -14.07 17.78 16.59
N ASN A 47 -14.10 17.74 15.25
CA ASN A 47 -15.10 16.99 14.49
C ASN A 47 -14.62 15.54 14.28
N ARG A 48 -15.01 14.66 15.19
CA ARG A 48 -14.56 13.26 15.21
C ARG A 48 -15.65 12.34 14.65
N THR A 49 -15.25 11.44 13.77
CA THR A 49 -16.15 10.41 13.23
C THR A 49 -16.31 9.29 14.25
N GLN A 50 -17.54 8.89 14.55
CA GLN A 50 -17.76 7.67 15.33
C GLN A 50 -17.28 6.46 14.52
N TRP A 51 -16.48 5.59 15.14
CA TRP A 51 -15.87 4.44 14.48
C TRP A 51 -16.00 3.18 15.37
N PRO A 52 -16.30 1.99 14.81
CA PRO A 52 -16.59 0.80 15.60
C PRO A 52 -15.43 0.38 16.52
N LEU A 53 -15.77 0.00 17.75
CA LEU A 53 -14.80 -0.32 18.81
C LEU A 53 -13.85 -1.47 18.45
N ASP A 54 -14.31 -2.43 17.65
CA ASP A 54 -13.56 -3.62 17.25
C ASP A 54 -12.91 -3.50 15.86
N GLY A 55 -13.06 -2.37 15.19
CA GLY A 55 -12.59 -2.18 13.83
C GLY A 55 -13.67 -1.73 12.86
N GLY A 56 -13.33 -0.80 11.99
CA GLY A 56 -14.26 -0.15 11.07
C GLY A 56 -13.76 -0.05 9.65
N SER A 57 -14.60 0.52 8.80
CA SER A 57 -14.26 0.76 7.41
C SER A 57 -13.23 1.89 7.28
N VAL A 58 -12.38 1.78 6.25
CA VAL A 58 -11.50 2.88 5.81
C VAL A 58 -11.62 3.00 4.30
N LEU A 59 -12.02 4.18 3.85
CA LEU A 59 -12.22 4.52 2.45
C LEU A 59 -11.33 5.69 2.09
N PHE A 60 -10.52 5.53 1.05
CA PHE A 60 -9.71 6.59 0.48
C PHE A 60 -9.73 6.56 -1.05
N SER A 61 -9.37 7.67 -1.66
CA SER A 61 -9.34 7.85 -3.10
C SER A 61 -7.93 8.20 -3.56
N PRO A 62 -7.15 7.22 -4.05
CA PRO A 62 -5.82 7.46 -4.61
C PRO A 62 -5.90 7.99 -6.05
N SER A 63 -5.01 8.92 -6.43
CA SER A 63 -4.85 9.38 -7.82
C SER A 63 -3.74 8.67 -8.58
N HIS A 64 -2.69 8.22 -7.87
CA HIS A 64 -1.54 7.58 -8.49
C HIS A 64 -1.89 6.16 -8.99
N PRO A 65 -1.30 5.66 -10.09
CA PRO A 65 -1.58 4.33 -10.60
C PRO A 65 -1.30 3.18 -9.62
N TRP A 66 -0.42 3.42 -8.64
CA TRP A 66 -0.17 2.49 -7.55
C TRP A 66 0.50 3.18 -6.36
N ALA A 67 0.35 2.62 -5.16
CA ALA A 67 1.06 3.05 -3.96
C ALA A 67 1.17 1.91 -2.95
N ILE A 68 2.25 1.91 -2.16
CA ILE A 68 2.31 1.07 -0.97
C ILE A 68 1.62 1.81 0.17
N THR A 69 0.50 1.26 0.65
CA THR A 69 -0.35 1.93 1.63
C THR A 69 -0.27 1.25 2.99
N TYR A 70 -0.19 2.07 4.04
CA TYR A 70 -0.22 1.64 5.45
C TYR A 70 -1.38 2.32 6.16
N VAL A 71 -1.93 1.65 7.18
CA VAL A 71 -2.93 2.23 8.07
C VAL A 71 -2.48 2.02 9.51
N ASN A 72 -2.29 3.12 10.23
CA ASN A 72 -1.90 3.13 11.63
C ASN A 72 -2.98 3.81 12.48
N LEU A 73 -2.93 3.56 13.77
CA LEU A 73 -3.78 4.17 14.79
C LEU A 73 -2.88 4.80 15.86
N GLY A 74 -3.29 5.96 16.34
CA GLY A 74 -2.70 6.61 17.52
C GLY A 74 -3.78 7.03 18.48
N LEU A 75 -3.56 6.82 19.78
CA LEU A 75 -4.51 7.22 20.82
C LEU A 75 -4.31 8.67 21.22
N GLY A 76 -5.42 9.36 21.52
CA GLY A 76 -5.44 10.75 21.96
C GLY A 76 -6.28 11.65 21.06
N SER A 77 -6.27 12.93 21.42
CA SER A 77 -7.11 13.97 20.83
C SER A 77 -6.36 15.27 20.60
N ASP A 78 -5.03 15.23 20.53
CA ASP A 78 -4.19 16.41 20.27
C ASP A 78 -3.18 16.14 19.15
N ASP A 79 -2.41 17.16 18.77
CA ASP A 79 -1.39 17.03 17.72
C ASP A 79 -0.12 16.28 18.16
N LYS A 80 -0.06 15.80 19.41
CA LYS A 80 1.04 15.00 19.95
C LYS A 80 0.78 13.50 19.85
N VAL A 81 -0.36 13.08 19.29
CA VAL A 81 -0.72 11.68 19.05
C VAL A 81 0.42 10.94 18.33
N ILE A 82 0.82 9.81 18.92
CA ILE A 82 1.83 8.91 18.37
C ILE A 82 1.12 7.75 17.67
N PHE A 83 1.38 7.57 16.38
CA PHE A 83 0.80 6.49 15.56
C PHE A 83 1.61 5.19 15.68
N ASN A 84 1.59 4.56 16.85
CA ASN A 84 2.39 3.38 17.18
C ASN A 84 1.65 2.04 17.00
N ILE A 85 0.37 2.05 16.62
CA ILE A 85 -0.43 0.83 16.43
C ILE A 85 -0.62 0.61 14.94
N SER A 86 0.02 -0.42 14.38
CA SER A 86 -0.19 -0.79 12.97
C SER A 86 -1.47 -1.61 12.82
N LEU A 87 -2.43 -1.11 12.06
CA LEU A 87 -3.67 -1.83 11.74
C LEU A 87 -3.56 -2.55 10.40
N VAL A 88 -2.83 -1.98 9.44
CA VAL A 88 -2.48 -2.60 8.17
C VAL A 88 -1.00 -2.41 7.91
N SER A 89 -0.25 -3.51 7.98
CA SER A 89 1.23 -3.54 7.91
C SER A 89 1.84 -3.24 6.53
N GLY A 90 1.03 -2.82 5.55
CA GLY A 90 1.46 -2.52 4.19
C GLY A 90 0.77 -3.39 3.14
N PHE A 91 0.24 -2.75 2.11
CA PHE A 91 -0.28 -3.43 0.92
C PHE A 91 0.05 -2.62 -0.34
N ASN A 92 0.28 -3.32 -1.44
CA ASN A 92 0.36 -2.71 -2.75
C ASN A 92 -1.06 -2.50 -3.27
N GLN A 93 -1.46 -1.25 -3.41
CA GLN A 93 -2.71 -0.83 -4.03
C GLN A 93 -2.39 -0.39 -5.47
N THR A 94 -3.14 -0.90 -6.44
CA THR A 94 -3.03 -0.50 -7.85
C THR A 94 -4.35 0.06 -8.37
N GLY A 95 -4.28 0.89 -9.41
CA GLY A 95 -5.42 1.65 -9.95
C GLY A 95 -5.66 2.97 -9.23
N ASN A 96 -6.61 3.75 -9.75
CA ASN A 96 -7.09 5.00 -9.15
C ASN A 96 -8.62 4.96 -9.01
N GLY A 97 -9.18 5.87 -8.22
CA GLY A 97 -10.62 5.91 -7.93
C GLY A 97 -10.91 5.78 -6.44
N THR A 98 -11.78 4.86 -6.05
CA THR A 98 -12.15 4.58 -4.65
C THR A 98 -11.58 3.24 -4.20
N PHE A 99 -10.83 3.24 -3.10
CA PHE A 99 -10.40 2.05 -2.37
C PHE A 99 -11.11 2.01 -1.02
N CYS A 100 -11.66 0.85 -0.65
CA CYS A 100 -12.26 0.67 0.67
C CYS A 100 -11.88 -0.67 1.30
N PHE A 101 -11.43 -0.62 2.55
CA PHE A 101 -11.49 -1.75 3.46
C PHE A 101 -12.87 -1.77 4.13
N PRO A 102 -13.69 -2.83 3.98
CA PRO A 102 -14.96 -2.94 4.68
C PRO A 102 -14.79 -2.95 6.19
N LYS A 103 -13.76 -3.64 6.69
CA LYS A 103 -13.40 -3.66 8.10
C LYS A 103 -11.90 -3.88 8.27
N ILE A 104 -11.22 -2.89 8.85
CA ILE A 104 -9.89 -3.05 9.44
C ILE A 104 -10.10 -3.41 10.91
N GLN A 105 -9.60 -4.56 11.35
CA GLN A 105 -9.76 -5.04 12.72
C GLN A 105 -8.84 -4.28 13.67
N ILE A 106 -9.34 -3.92 14.85
CA ILE A 106 -8.49 -3.59 15.99
C ILE A 106 -8.15 -4.90 16.71
N PRO A 107 -6.87 -5.21 16.99
CA PRO A 107 -6.51 -6.36 17.79
C PRO A 107 -7.25 -6.36 19.15
N PRO A 108 -7.99 -7.44 19.50
CA PRO A 108 -8.79 -7.47 20.74
C PRO A 108 -7.96 -7.27 22.01
N SER A 109 -6.67 -7.62 21.98
CA SER A 109 -5.72 -7.43 23.08
C SER A 109 -5.49 -5.97 23.48
N LEU A 110 -5.81 -5.01 22.60
CA LEU A 110 -5.71 -3.58 22.92
C LEU A 110 -6.83 -3.09 23.85
N ASN A 111 -7.96 -3.80 23.88
CA ASN A 111 -9.07 -3.61 24.83
C ASN A 111 -9.48 -2.14 25.05
N PHE A 112 -9.67 -1.38 23.97
CA PHE A 112 -10.12 0.00 24.07
C PHE A 112 -11.54 0.11 24.63
N ALA A 113 -11.81 1.20 25.33
CA ALA A 113 -13.14 1.53 25.82
C ALA A 113 -13.92 2.36 24.78
N ALA A 114 -15.25 2.24 24.80
CA ALA A 114 -16.09 3.19 24.08
C ALA A 114 -15.85 4.63 24.60
N GLY A 115 -15.91 5.61 23.71
CA GLY A 115 -15.55 7.00 23.97
C GLY A 115 -14.04 7.30 23.84
N THR A 116 -13.19 6.29 23.64
CA THR A 116 -11.76 6.51 23.43
C THR A 116 -11.53 7.33 22.16
N ASN A 117 -10.85 8.47 22.30
CA ASN A 117 -10.41 9.27 21.17
C ASN A 117 -9.11 8.72 20.59
N ALA A 118 -9.11 8.52 19.28
CA ALA A 118 -7.94 8.08 18.52
C ALA A 118 -7.94 8.71 17.12
N SER A 119 -6.81 8.67 16.43
CA SER A 119 -6.72 9.09 15.03
C SER A 119 -6.21 7.94 14.19
N LEU A 120 -6.81 7.75 13.01
CA LEU A 120 -6.25 6.90 11.97
C LEU A 120 -5.27 7.72 11.14
N GLN A 121 -4.14 7.12 10.79
CA GLN A 121 -3.19 7.64 9.81
C GLN A 121 -3.15 6.70 8.61
N VAL A 122 -3.35 7.25 7.42
CA VAL A 122 -3.14 6.56 6.16
C VAL A 122 -1.88 7.12 5.53
N ILE A 123 -0.96 6.24 5.15
CA ILE A 123 0.31 6.60 4.50
C ILE A 123 0.31 5.96 3.12
N GLN A 124 0.63 6.72 2.08
CA GLN A 124 0.93 6.19 0.75
C GLN A 124 2.38 6.47 0.40
N LEU A 125 3.14 5.42 0.07
CA LEU A 125 4.50 5.53 -0.45
C LEU A 125 4.48 5.47 -1.98
N SER A 126 5.23 6.37 -2.61
CA SER A 126 5.49 6.37 -4.04
C SER A 126 6.66 5.46 -4.41
N GLU A 127 6.89 5.30 -5.72
CA GLU A 127 8.00 4.52 -6.29
C GLU A 127 9.38 4.94 -5.78
N LEU A 128 9.58 6.24 -5.56
CA LEU A 128 10.85 6.80 -5.09
C LEU A 128 11.00 6.80 -3.56
N GLY A 129 10.06 6.17 -2.84
CA GLY A 129 10.07 6.11 -1.39
C GLY A 129 9.55 7.38 -0.69
N SER A 130 9.10 8.39 -1.45
CA SER A 130 8.41 9.56 -0.88
C SER A 130 7.08 9.14 -0.26
N ALA A 131 6.74 9.76 0.87
CA ALA A 131 5.53 9.42 1.62
C ALA A 131 4.55 10.59 1.67
N LEU A 132 3.27 10.28 1.49
CA LEU A 132 2.16 11.18 1.65
C LEU A 132 1.26 10.69 2.80
N TYR A 133 0.75 11.63 3.59
CA TYR A 133 0.09 11.38 4.86
C TYR A 133 -1.27 12.05 4.93
N ASN A 134 -2.27 11.33 5.42
CA ASN A 134 -3.54 11.89 5.85
C ASN A 134 -3.94 11.28 7.19
N CYS A 135 -4.63 12.06 8.02
CA CYS A 135 -5.23 11.56 9.25
C CYS A 135 -6.73 11.79 9.26
N ALA A 136 -7.42 10.94 9.99
CA ALA A 136 -8.84 11.08 10.29
C ALA A 136 -9.07 10.88 11.79
N ASP A 137 -9.76 11.82 12.42
CA ASP A 137 -9.99 11.81 13.86
C ASP A 137 -11.27 11.03 14.18
N ILE A 138 -11.16 10.08 15.10
CA ILE A 138 -12.25 9.17 15.47
C ILE A 138 -12.52 9.13 16.97
N THR A 139 -13.75 8.75 17.31
CA THR A 139 -14.13 8.33 18.66
C THR A 139 -14.66 6.91 18.57
N LEU A 140 -14.06 5.99 19.34
CA LEU A 140 -14.43 4.59 19.30
C LEU A 140 -15.80 4.39 19.95
N SER A 141 -16.69 3.65 19.29
CA SER A 141 -18.08 3.48 19.73
C SER A 141 -18.58 2.05 19.51
N LYS A 142 -19.40 1.57 20.45
CA LYS A 142 -20.05 0.24 20.36
C LYS A 142 -21.25 0.24 19.43
N ASP A 143 -21.87 1.41 19.22
CA ASP A 143 -23.12 1.55 18.49
C ASP A 143 -22.90 1.91 17.02
N THR A 144 -21.64 2.11 16.62
CA THR A 144 -21.27 2.43 15.25
C THR A 144 -21.18 1.19 14.40
N LYS A 145 -21.81 1.22 13.22
CA LYS A 145 -21.77 0.15 12.23
C LYS A 145 -20.72 0.43 11.15
N LEU A 146 -20.29 -0.62 10.47
CA LEU A 146 -19.50 -0.50 9.24
C LEU A 146 -20.25 0.30 8.17
N LEU A 147 -19.51 0.86 7.22
CA LEU A 147 -20.12 1.36 5.99
C LEU A 147 -20.85 0.21 5.29
N SER A 148 -22.00 0.52 4.68
CA SER A 148 -22.70 -0.44 3.83
C SER A 148 -21.87 -0.80 2.60
N THR A 149 -22.23 -1.91 1.95
CA THR A 149 -21.57 -2.40 0.72
C THR A 149 -21.62 -1.39 -0.42
N GLU A 150 -22.66 -0.56 -0.50
CA GLU A 150 -22.83 0.46 -1.53
C GLU A 150 -21.93 1.68 -1.26
N ARG A 151 -21.60 1.92 0.00
CA ARG A 151 -20.72 3.03 0.43
C ARG A 151 -19.25 2.63 0.43
N CYS A 152 -18.96 1.35 0.68
CA CYS A 152 -17.62 0.80 0.75
C CYS A 152 -17.39 -0.20 -0.40
N ALA A 153 -17.19 0.34 -1.60
CA ALA A 153 -16.90 -0.44 -2.79
C ALA A 153 -15.66 0.09 -3.50
N ASN A 154 -14.86 -0.83 -4.03
CA ASN A 154 -13.71 -0.47 -4.87
C ASN A 154 -14.17 -0.09 -6.28
N SER A 155 -13.51 0.88 -6.89
CA SER A 155 -13.67 1.14 -8.33
C SER A 155 -13.17 -0.06 -9.16
N SER A 156 -13.74 -0.26 -10.35
CA SER A 156 -13.49 -1.44 -11.20
C SER A 156 -12.02 -1.65 -11.62
N GLY A 157 -11.19 -0.61 -11.60
CA GLY A 157 -9.74 -0.69 -11.87
C GLY A 157 -8.85 -0.86 -10.64
N ILE A 158 -9.41 -0.82 -9.43
CA ILE A 158 -8.64 -0.86 -8.19
C ILE A 158 -8.43 -2.29 -7.72
N ASN A 159 -7.16 -2.64 -7.48
CA ASN A 159 -6.76 -3.92 -6.91
C ASN A 159 -5.81 -3.71 -5.73
N TRP A 160 -5.62 -4.75 -4.92
CA TRP A 160 -4.57 -4.73 -3.90
C TRP A 160 -4.05 -6.11 -3.54
N LYS A 161 -2.83 -6.13 -2.98
CA LYS A 161 -2.22 -7.30 -2.35
C LYS A 161 -1.44 -6.91 -1.10
N PRO A 162 -1.51 -7.68 0.00
CA PRO A 162 -0.61 -7.51 1.14
C PRO A 162 0.85 -7.60 0.69
N LEU A 163 1.74 -6.82 1.31
CA LEU A 163 3.18 -6.99 1.10
C LEU A 163 3.63 -8.35 1.65
N GLY A 164 4.51 -9.04 0.92
CA GLY A 164 5.00 -10.36 1.31
C GLY A 164 3.99 -11.50 1.15
N ALA A 165 2.81 -11.26 0.56
CA ALA A 165 1.91 -12.35 0.19
C ALA A 165 2.63 -13.30 -0.77
N ALA A 166 2.94 -14.51 -0.30
CA ALA A 166 3.53 -15.55 -1.14
C ALA A 166 2.65 -15.74 -2.38
N THR A 167 3.25 -15.70 -3.57
CA THR A 167 2.61 -16.31 -4.72
C THR A 167 2.37 -17.76 -4.33
N ARG A 168 1.10 -18.20 -4.32
CA ARG A 168 0.83 -19.63 -4.38
C ARG A 168 1.48 -20.10 -5.68
N GLY A 169 2.68 -20.66 -5.60
CA GLY A 169 3.23 -21.47 -6.68
C GLY A 169 2.22 -22.57 -7.01
N PRO A 170 2.30 -23.20 -8.19
CA PRO A 170 1.40 -24.29 -8.53
C PRO A 170 1.37 -25.28 -7.36
N SER A 171 0.18 -25.47 -6.77
CA SER A 171 -0.02 -26.51 -5.77
C SER A 171 0.17 -27.83 -6.50
N ASN A 172 1.39 -28.39 -6.45
CA ASN A 172 1.67 -29.75 -6.86
C ASN A 172 1.02 -30.71 -5.85
N THR A 173 -0.31 -30.75 -5.88
CA THR A 173 -1.13 -31.79 -5.30
C THR A 173 -1.74 -32.52 -6.48
N THR A 174 -1.05 -33.53 -7.04
CA THR A 174 -1.56 -34.91 -6.98
C THR A 174 -0.53 -35.95 -7.47
N LYS A 175 -0.45 -37.01 -6.68
CA LYS A 175 -0.07 -38.41 -6.98
C LYS A 175 1.42 -38.77 -7.07
N LYS A 176 1.82 -39.48 -5.99
CA LYS A 176 2.73 -40.63 -6.01
C LYS A 176 2.61 -41.40 -7.33
N GLY A 177 3.62 -41.29 -8.17
CA GLY A 177 3.89 -42.18 -9.30
C GLY A 177 5.35 -42.59 -9.19
N VAL A 178 5.56 -43.86 -8.90
CA VAL A 178 6.86 -44.51 -8.78
C VAL A 178 7.62 -44.44 -10.11
N GLY A 179 8.90 -44.07 -10.04
CA GLY A 179 9.97 -44.54 -10.92
C GLY A 179 9.94 -44.14 -12.39
N SER A 180 10.64 -43.06 -12.72
CA SER A 180 11.40 -42.96 -13.98
C SER A 180 12.64 -42.10 -13.70
N MET A 181 13.82 -42.74 -13.70
CA MET A 181 15.10 -42.02 -13.66
C MET A 181 15.19 -41.08 -14.87
N PRO A 182 15.69 -39.85 -14.71
CA PRO A 182 15.95 -38.98 -15.84
C PRO A 182 17.05 -39.59 -16.71
N ILE A 183 16.69 -39.89 -17.97
CA ILE A 183 17.66 -40.20 -19.02
C ILE A 183 18.46 -38.91 -19.25
N ILE A 184 19.73 -38.93 -18.84
CA ILE A 184 20.68 -37.86 -19.15
C ILE A 184 20.89 -37.88 -20.66
N ASP A 185 20.38 -36.84 -21.33
CA ASP A 185 20.53 -36.63 -22.76
C ASP A 185 22.02 -36.41 -23.08
N LYS A 186 22.61 -37.37 -23.81
CA LYS A 186 24.03 -37.37 -24.22
C LYS A 186 24.38 -36.20 -25.15
N SER A 187 23.43 -35.43 -25.66
CA SER A 187 23.71 -34.24 -26.46
C SER A 187 24.32 -33.09 -25.64
N VAL A 188 24.11 -33.05 -24.32
CA VAL A 188 24.65 -31.99 -23.45
C VAL A 188 26.16 -32.17 -23.20
N MET A 189 26.71 -33.37 -23.40
CA MET A 189 28.13 -33.64 -23.12
C MET A 189 29.09 -33.10 -24.19
N ASN A 190 28.60 -32.79 -25.39
CA ASN A 190 29.45 -32.29 -26.48
C ASN A 190 29.55 -30.75 -26.55
N MET A 191 28.78 -30.00 -25.76
CA MET A 191 28.95 -28.53 -25.68
C MET A 191 30.04 -28.10 -24.70
N TRP A 192 30.42 -28.96 -23.75
CA TRP A 192 31.43 -28.59 -22.74
C TRP A 192 32.88 -28.72 -23.24
N LEU A 193 33.15 -29.61 -24.19
CA LEU A 193 34.51 -29.74 -24.75
C LEU A 193 34.86 -28.60 -25.72
N GLY A 194 33.89 -28.06 -26.46
CA GLY A 194 34.14 -26.94 -27.39
C GLY A 194 34.49 -25.62 -26.70
N GLY A 195 33.83 -25.32 -25.58
CA GLY A 195 34.05 -24.08 -24.82
C GLY A 195 35.42 -24.04 -24.11
N VAL A 196 35.90 -25.18 -23.63
CA VAL A 196 37.21 -25.26 -22.95
C VAL A 196 38.36 -25.10 -23.95
N VAL A 197 38.27 -25.70 -25.15
CA VAL A 197 39.32 -25.57 -26.17
C VAL A 197 39.43 -24.13 -26.71
N ALA A 198 38.31 -23.41 -26.85
CA ALA A 198 38.32 -22.01 -27.28
C ALA A 198 38.99 -21.08 -26.25
N PHE A 199 38.93 -21.40 -24.96
CA PHE A 199 39.56 -20.60 -23.90
C PHE A 199 41.08 -20.81 -23.82
N TRP A 200 41.57 -22.00 -24.18
CA TRP A 200 43.00 -22.31 -24.16
C TRP A 200 43.77 -21.76 -25.37
N LEU A 201 43.13 -21.60 -26.53
CA LEU A 201 43.80 -21.07 -27.74
C LEU A 201 43.82 -19.54 -27.85
N TRP A 202 43.17 -18.80 -26.92
CA TRP A 202 43.27 -17.34 -26.89
C TRP A 202 44.30 -16.81 -25.88
N ASN A 203 44.95 -17.68 -25.11
CA ASN A 203 46.10 -17.30 -24.29
C ASN A 203 47.34 -18.07 -24.72
N TRP A 204 47.72 -17.93 -25.99
CA TRP A 204 49.09 -17.91 -26.51
C TRP A 204 49.14 -17.39 -27.95
#